data_AF-A0A1S6QJG2-F1
#
_entry.id   AF-A0A1S6QJG2-F1
#
_cell.length_a   1.000
_cell.length_b   1.000
_cell.length_c   1.000
_cell.angle_alpha   90.00
_cell.angle_beta   90.00
_cell.angle_gamma   90.00
#
_symmetry.space_group_name_H-M   'P 1'
#
loop_
_entity.id
_entity.type
_entity.pdbx_description
1 polymer ?
#
loop_
_entity_poly.entity_id
_entity_poly.type
_entity_poly.pdbx_seq_one_letter_code
_entity_poly.pdbx_strand_id
1 'polypeptide(L)'
;MTREVADIASYQGSSIEYLKTLRKYASSLLVKLTEGSENGSAYVNPKAGAQVANGLQVFESVGVYHFFKGNSQYYGDNDPINEAKFFLKQALKLGLDKTTVMIIDVEDTSVMADATHDVNLFLKYLNDNGYMNTVVYASASWFKKGWATHYINKDALFNNAPIWVASYGSANSGVSGTNAWQYTNNGHGLNVDFSYDLDGCLSGIADYQVKSVNDTPTTDQPETPQPDQPAQPETTELESGMYTIVADYVTVYTDPKLQATANEQLAKSSVLVCVPADNTGKSLMIGRDMYITADQNKVQFKKG
;
A
#
# COMPACT_ATOMS: atom_id res chain seq x y z
N MET A 1 -5.48 -10.61 20.01
CA MET A 1 -5.47 -11.48 18.82
C MET A 1 -4.43 -10.92 17.88
N THR A 2 -3.54 -11.75 17.35
CA THR A 2 -2.61 -11.36 16.28
C THR A 2 -3.40 -11.08 15.01
N ARG A 3 -3.18 -9.94 14.36
CA ARG A 3 -3.88 -9.60 13.11
C ARG A 3 -3.20 -10.30 11.95
N GLU A 4 -4.00 -10.87 11.05
CA GLU A 4 -3.49 -11.42 9.80
C GLU A 4 -3.60 -10.38 8.68
N VAL A 5 -2.61 -10.40 7.78
CA VAL A 5 -2.55 -9.58 6.58
C VAL A 5 -2.31 -10.51 5.40
N ALA A 6 -3.04 -10.30 4.32
CA ALA A 6 -2.86 -11.03 3.07
C ALA A 6 -2.08 -10.16 2.07
N ASP A 7 -1.17 -10.76 1.31
CA ASP A 7 -0.48 -10.08 0.23
C ASP A 7 -0.78 -10.74 -1.13
N ILE A 8 -0.99 -9.90 -2.16
CA ILE A 8 -1.42 -10.33 -3.49
C ILE A 8 -0.66 -9.62 -4.61
N ALA A 9 -0.62 -10.26 -5.78
CA ALA A 9 -0.02 -9.74 -7.01
C ALA A 9 -0.94 -9.98 -8.21
N SER A 10 -0.41 -9.86 -9.42
CA SER A 10 -1.19 -9.91 -10.66
C SER A 10 -1.85 -11.25 -10.95
N TYR A 11 -1.41 -12.33 -10.31
CA TYR A 11 -1.99 -13.66 -10.51
C TYR A 11 -3.19 -13.95 -9.59
N GLN A 12 -3.38 -13.17 -8.52
CA GLN A 12 -4.60 -13.18 -7.70
C GLN A 12 -5.74 -12.36 -8.33
N GLY A 13 -6.95 -12.52 -7.79
CA GLY A 13 -8.13 -11.77 -8.19
C GLY A 13 -8.10 -10.31 -7.73
N SER A 14 -9.00 -9.52 -8.30
CA SER A 14 -9.18 -8.10 -7.95
C SER A 14 -10.65 -7.73 -7.66
N SER A 15 -11.59 -8.65 -7.83
CA SER A 15 -13.01 -8.37 -7.57
C SER A 15 -13.31 -8.27 -6.08
N ILE A 16 -14.35 -7.52 -5.72
CA ILE A 16 -14.81 -7.40 -4.33
C ILE A 16 -15.14 -8.78 -3.74
N GLU A 17 -15.77 -9.68 -4.51
CA GLU A 17 -16.10 -11.04 -4.06
C GLU A 17 -14.85 -11.83 -3.71
N TYR A 18 -13.83 -11.78 -4.58
CA TYR A 18 -12.56 -12.44 -4.30
C TYR A 18 -11.90 -11.87 -3.04
N LEU A 19 -11.81 -10.53 -2.94
CA LEU A 19 -11.20 -9.87 -1.79
C LEU A 19 -11.95 -10.14 -0.48
N LYS A 20 -13.28 -10.26 -0.51
CA LYS A 20 -14.09 -10.69 0.63
C LYS A 20 -13.77 -12.11 1.09
N THR A 21 -13.24 -12.99 0.22
CA THR A 21 -12.77 -14.32 0.67
C THR A 21 -11.54 -14.23 1.55
N LEU A 22 -10.63 -13.29 1.26
CA LEU A 22 -9.43 -13.03 2.05
C LEU A 22 -9.77 -12.30 3.36
N ARG A 23 -10.68 -11.31 3.29
CA ARG A 23 -11.11 -10.48 4.44
C ARG A 23 -11.72 -11.26 5.60
N LYS A 24 -12.21 -12.48 5.35
CA LYS A 24 -12.65 -13.41 6.39
C LYS A 24 -11.57 -13.72 7.42
N TYR A 25 -10.31 -13.56 7.04
CA TYR A 25 -9.14 -13.91 7.83
C TYR A 25 -8.21 -12.71 8.04
N ALA A 26 -7.93 -11.96 6.97
CA ALA A 26 -7.02 -10.80 7.02
C ALA A 26 -7.75 -9.48 7.29
N SER A 27 -7.19 -8.61 8.12
CA SER A 27 -7.71 -7.25 8.38
C SER A 27 -7.29 -6.24 7.32
N SER A 28 -6.10 -6.45 6.74
CA SER A 28 -5.47 -5.56 5.76
C SER A 28 -4.98 -6.34 4.54
N LEU A 29 -4.76 -5.62 3.44
CA LEU A 29 -4.28 -6.15 2.18
C LEU A 29 -2.99 -5.46 1.73
N LEU A 30 -2.02 -6.23 1.23
CA LEU A 30 -0.82 -5.69 0.59
C LEU A 30 -0.84 -6.05 -0.90
N VAL A 31 -0.60 -5.08 -1.77
CA VAL A 31 -0.70 -5.27 -3.23
C VAL A 31 0.66 -5.03 -3.88
N LYS A 32 1.16 -5.99 -4.70
CA LYS A 32 2.33 -5.76 -5.55
C LYS A 32 2.00 -4.60 -6.49
N LEU A 33 2.75 -3.52 -6.42
CA LEU A 33 2.51 -2.36 -7.27
C LEU A 33 3.47 -2.33 -8.45
N THR A 34 4.77 -2.44 -8.17
CA THR A 34 5.83 -2.33 -9.18
C THR A 34 6.95 -3.34 -8.96
N GLU A 35 7.78 -3.49 -9.99
CA GLU A 35 9.05 -4.20 -9.95
C GLU A 35 10.07 -3.46 -10.83
N GLY A 36 11.31 -3.35 -10.33
CA GLY A 36 12.40 -2.65 -11.00
C GLY A 36 12.17 -1.14 -11.20
N SER A 37 12.93 -0.52 -12.10
CA SER A 37 12.79 0.92 -12.42
C SER A 37 12.19 1.15 -13.82
N GLU A 38 11.88 2.41 -14.16
CA GLU A 38 11.43 2.80 -15.52
C GLU A 38 12.43 2.41 -16.62
N ASN A 39 13.72 2.33 -16.28
CA ASN A 39 14.79 1.94 -17.20
C ASN A 39 15.23 0.48 -16.99
N GLY A 40 14.59 -0.24 -16.07
CA GLY A 40 14.81 -1.66 -15.78
C GLY A 40 13.68 -2.51 -16.36
N SER A 41 13.04 -3.34 -15.53
CA SER A 41 11.87 -4.12 -15.95
C SER A 41 10.62 -3.27 -16.18
N ALA A 42 10.54 -2.09 -15.57
CA ALA A 42 9.42 -1.15 -15.66
C ALA A 42 8.04 -1.80 -15.44
N TYR A 43 7.99 -2.86 -14.63
CA TYR A 43 6.78 -3.64 -14.45
C TYR A 43 5.84 -2.92 -13.49
N VAL A 44 4.58 -2.81 -13.90
CA VAL A 44 3.46 -2.37 -13.06
C VAL A 44 2.47 -3.52 -13.04
N ASN A 45 2.01 -3.90 -11.85
CA ASN A 45 0.97 -4.92 -11.74
C ASN A 45 -0.31 -4.43 -12.46
N PRO A 46 -0.75 -5.11 -13.54
CA PRO A 46 -1.89 -4.64 -14.34
C PRO A 46 -3.21 -4.66 -13.58
N LYS A 47 -3.29 -5.37 -12.45
CA LYS A 47 -4.46 -5.42 -11.58
C LYS A 47 -4.38 -4.48 -10.38
N ALA A 48 -3.25 -3.80 -10.15
CA ALA A 48 -3.03 -3.01 -8.93
C ALA A 48 -4.10 -1.95 -8.72
N GLY A 49 -4.51 -1.23 -9.77
CA GLY A 49 -5.56 -0.21 -9.65
C GLY A 49 -6.88 -0.77 -9.11
N ALA A 50 -7.35 -1.90 -9.67
CA ALA A 50 -8.57 -2.56 -9.20
C ALA A 50 -8.38 -3.23 -7.83
N GLN A 51 -7.21 -3.85 -7.57
CA GLN A 51 -6.90 -4.49 -6.29
C GLN A 51 -6.86 -3.48 -5.14
N VAL A 52 -6.26 -2.30 -5.35
CA VAL A 52 -6.23 -1.20 -4.38
C VAL A 52 -7.63 -0.61 -4.20
N ALA A 53 -8.29 -0.21 -5.29
CA ALA A 53 -9.60 0.44 -5.22
C ALA A 53 -10.68 -0.44 -4.58
N ASN A 54 -10.74 -1.73 -4.94
CA ASN A 54 -11.68 -2.67 -4.33
C ASN A 54 -11.20 -3.12 -2.94
N GLY A 55 -9.89 -3.17 -2.71
CA GLY A 55 -9.31 -3.48 -1.40
C GLY A 55 -9.71 -2.47 -0.34
N LEU A 56 -9.65 -1.17 -0.65
CA LEU A 56 -10.03 -0.09 0.26
C LEU A 56 -11.52 -0.12 0.65
N GLN A 57 -12.37 -0.81 -0.11
CA GLN A 57 -13.78 -1.02 0.23
C GLN A 57 -14.02 -2.24 1.14
N VAL A 58 -13.07 -3.17 1.19
CA VAL A 58 -13.23 -4.48 1.83
C VAL A 58 -12.40 -4.59 3.10
N PHE A 59 -11.20 -4.03 3.11
CA PHE A 59 -10.23 -4.12 4.19
C PHE A 59 -10.18 -2.82 4.99
N GLU A 60 -9.65 -2.93 6.21
CA GLU A 60 -9.46 -1.76 7.08
C GLU A 60 -8.33 -0.86 6.57
N SER A 61 -7.36 -1.44 5.85
CA SER A 61 -6.30 -0.71 5.16
C SER A 61 -5.74 -1.50 3.98
N VAL A 62 -5.12 -0.77 3.04
CA VAL A 62 -4.38 -1.32 1.91
C VAL A 62 -2.99 -0.70 1.87
N GLY A 63 -1.96 -1.55 1.89
CA GLY A 63 -0.57 -1.19 1.61
C GLY A 63 -0.13 -1.67 0.23
N VAL A 64 1.04 -1.21 -0.21
CA VAL A 64 1.63 -1.62 -1.49
C VAL A 64 3.08 -2.01 -1.32
N TYR A 65 3.54 -2.95 -2.15
CA TYR A 65 4.93 -3.37 -2.16
C TYR A 65 5.59 -3.27 -3.53
N HIS A 66 6.91 -3.10 -3.50
CA HIS A 66 7.79 -3.00 -4.65
C HIS A 66 8.78 -4.16 -4.66
N PHE A 67 8.73 -5.02 -5.68
CA PHE A 67 9.73 -6.08 -5.86
C PHE A 67 11.04 -5.46 -6.36
N PHE A 68 12.02 -5.42 -5.47
CA PHE A 68 13.25 -4.64 -5.60
C PHE A 68 14.33 -5.40 -6.36
N LYS A 69 15.00 -4.69 -7.28
CA LYS A 69 16.09 -5.23 -8.11
C LYS A 69 17.30 -4.31 -8.18
N GLY A 70 17.27 -3.20 -7.45
CA GLY A 70 18.32 -2.18 -7.49
C GLY A 70 19.67 -2.73 -7.01
N ASN A 71 20.74 -2.25 -7.64
CA ASN A 71 22.10 -2.64 -7.34
C ASN A 71 23.09 -1.49 -7.53
N SER A 72 23.42 -0.79 -6.44
CA SER A 72 24.32 0.36 -6.51
C SER A 72 25.77 0.00 -6.82
N GLN A 73 26.23 -1.21 -6.50
CA GLN A 73 27.60 -1.65 -6.75
C GLN A 73 27.90 -1.77 -8.24
N TYR A 74 26.91 -2.19 -9.04
CA TYR A 74 27.08 -2.30 -10.49
C TYR A 74 26.60 -1.06 -11.25
N TYR A 75 25.53 -0.40 -10.78
CA TYR A 75 24.85 0.66 -11.54
C TYR A 75 24.86 2.04 -10.86
N GLY A 76 25.49 2.14 -9.69
CA GLY A 76 25.59 3.36 -8.89
C GLY A 76 24.35 3.63 -8.02
N ASP A 77 24.49 4.48 -7.01
CA ASP A 77 23.43 4.82 -6.03
C ASP A 77 22.10 5.28 -6.65
N ASN A 78 22.13 5.78 -7.89
CA ASN A 78 20.90 6.18 -8.58
C ASN A 78 19.98 5.01 -8.93
N ASP A 79 20.48 3.78 -9.01
CA ASP A 79 19.70 2.61 -9.38
C ASP A 79 18.58 2.28 -8.36
N PRO A 80 18.89 2.04 -7.06
CA PRO A 80 17.86 1.91 -6.02
C PRO A 80 16.95 3.14 -5.90
N ILE A 81 17.50 4.35 -6.10
CA ILE A 81 16.72 5.59 -6.06
C ILE A 81 15.71 5.64 -7.23
N ASN A 82 16.08 5.14 -8.41
CA ASN A 82 15.19 5.12 -9.57
C ASN A 82 14.04 4.13 -9.39
N GLU A 83 14.25 3.02 -8.69
CA GLU A 83 13.18 2.11 -8.29
C GLU A 83 12.22 2.79 -7.29
N ALA A 84 12.75 3.50 -6.28
CA ALA A 84 11.93 4.25 -5.33
C ALA A 84 11.10 5.35 -6.00
N LYS A 85 11.70 6.08 -6.96
CA LYS A 85 11.01 7.05 -7.82
C LYS A 85 9.88 6.42 -8.60
N PHE A 86 10.13 5.27 -9.22
CA PHE A 86 9.14 4.57 -10.03
C PHE A 86 7.99 4.06 -9.16
N PHE A 87 8.29 3.42 -8.03
CA PHE A 87 7.29 2.96 -7.07
C PHE A 87 6.41 4.11 -6.56
N LEU A 88 7.03 5.20 -6.09
CA LEU A 88 6.30 6.37 -5.61
C LEU A 88 5.44 6.99 -6.71
N LYS A 89 5.96 7.09 -7.95
CA LYS A 89 5.20 7.61 -9.10
C LYS A 89 3.94 6.78 -9.38
N GLN A 90 4.01 5.46 -9.28
CA GLN A 90 2.82 4.62 -9.46
C GLN A 90 1.87 4.71 -8.26
N ALA A 91 2.38 4.82 -7.03
CA ALA A 91 1.54 4.99 -5.85
C ALA A 91 0.73 6.29 -5.91
N LEU A 92 1.38 7.40 -6.30
CA LEU A 92 0.72 8.69 -6.51
C LEU A 92 -0.35 8.63 -7.61
N LYS A 93 -0.11 7.89 -8.70
CA LYS A 93 -1.14 7.69 -9.75
C LYS A 93 -2.37 6.96 -9.23
N LEU A 94 -2.21 6.12 -8.20
CA LEU A 94 -3.30 5.44 -7.52
C LEU A 94 -3.95 6.26 -6.39
N GLY A 95 -3.54 7.53 -6.20
CA GLY A 95 -4.08 8.38 -5.13
C GLY A 95 -3.64 7.95 -3.73
N LEU A 96 -2.61 7.12 -3.60
CA LEU A 96 -2.15 6.63 -2.30
C LEU A 96 -1.47 7.75 -1.50
N ASP A 97 -2.04 8.10 -0.36
CA ASP A 97 -1.57 9.18 0.50
C ASP A 97 -0.40 8.77 1.41
N LYS A 98 0.11 9.71 2.20
CA LYS A 98 1.30 9.53 3.06
C LYS A 98 1.11 8.51 4.19
N THR A 99 -0.12 8.13 4.51
CA THR A 99 -0.45 7.13 5.52
C THR A 99 -0.32 5.70 4.98
N THR A 100 -0.24 5.55 3.65
CA THR A 100 -0.08 4.25 2.99
C THR A 100 1.19 3.55 3.44
N VAL A 101 1.08 2.27 3.79
CA VAL A 101 2.24 1.40 4.05
C VAL A 101 2.95 1.08 2.72
N MET A 102 4.23 1.46 2.63
CA MET A 102 5.07 1.35 1.44
C MET A 102 6.19 0.34 1.70
N ILE A 103 6.15 -0.81 1.04
CA ILE A 103 7.04 -1.93 1.36
C ILE A 103 8.08 -2.11 0.26
N ILE A 104 9.34 -2.25 0.65
CA ILE A 104 10.40 -2.74 -0.24
C ILE A 104 10.55 -4.25 -0.05
N ASP A 105 10.41 -5.02 -1.13
CA ASP A 105 10.48 -6.48 -1.15
C ASP A 105 11.80 -6.93 -1.77
N VAL A 106 12.71 -7.48 -0.96
CA VAL A 106 14.08 -7.81 -1.32
C VAL A 106 14.28 -9.34 -1.39
N GLU A 107 14.23 -9.87 -2.61
CA GLU A 107 14.36 -11.31 -2.85
C GLU A 107 15.20 -11.67 -4.09
N ASP A 108 15.41 -10.72 -5.01
CA ASP A 108 16.04 -10.99 -6.30
C ASP A 108 17.56 -11.21 -6.17
N THR A 109 18.06 -12.21 -6.88
CA THR A 109 19.50 -12.54 -6.90
C THR A 109 20.39 -11.48 -7.55
N SER A 110 19.80 -10.54 -8.29
CA SER A 110 20.50 -9.38 -8.85
C SER A 110 20.84 -8.33 -7.80
N VAL A 111 20.19 -8.35 -6.63
CA VAL A 111 20.53 -7.47 -5.51
C VAL A 111 21.90 -7.84 -4.93
N MET A 112 22.60 -6.84 -4.39
CA MET A 112 23.96 -6.99 -3.87
C MET A 112 24.06 -7.98 -2.69
N ALA A 113 25.27 -8.47 -2.46
CA ALA A 113 25.59 -9.32 -1.31
C ALA A 113 25.49 -8.60 0.06
N ASP A 114 25.52 -7.26 0.07
CA ASP A 114 25.18 -6.38 1.19
C ASP A 114 24.19 -5.32 0.69
N ALA A 115 22.91 -5.66 0.73
CA ALA A 115 21.80 -4.86 0.23
C ALA A 115 21.40 -3.71 1.17
N THR A 116 21.99 -3.61 2.37
CA THR A 116 21.59 -2.62 3.39
C THR A 116 21.66 -1.19 2.85
N HIS A 117 22.73 -0.86 2.12
CA HIS A 117 22.92 0.46 1.52
C HIS A 117 21.83 0.79 0.50
N ASP A 118 21.53 -0.15 -0.38
CA ASP A 118 20.54 0.01 -1.46
C ASP A 118 19.11 0.16 -0.90
N VAL A 119 18.76 -0.67 0.09
CA VAL A 119 17.51 -0.57 0.83
C VAL A 119 17.39 0.80 1.49
N ASN A 120 18.46 1.29 2.13
CA ASN A 120 18.45 2.60 2.80
C ASN A 120 18.29 3.76 1.82
N LEU A 121 18.88 3.69 0.62
CA LEU A 121 18.67 4.70 -0.43
C LEU A 121 17.19 4.76 -0.85
N PHE A 122 16.55 3.59 -1.01
CA PHE A 122 15.14 3.48 -1.36
C PHE A 122 14.23 4.04 -0.25
N LEU A 123 14.44 3.59 1.00
CA LEU A 123 13.67 4.04 2.17
C LEU A 123 13.81 5.54 2.40
N LYS A 124 15.05 6.06 2.30
CA LYS A 124 15.32 7.49 2.46
C LYS A 124 14.57 8.31 1.40
N TYR A 125 14.56 7.87 0.15
CA TYR A 125 13.84 8.58 -0.91
C TYR A 125 12.33 8.68 -0.60
N LEU A 126 11.70 7.61 -0.14
CA LEU A 126 10.29 7.63 0.26
C LEU A 126 10.04 8.58 1.45
N ASN A 127 10.90 8.50 2.47
CA ASN A 127 10.82 9.37 3.65
C ASN A 127 11.00 10.86 3.29
N ASP A 128 11.99 11.19 2.46
CA ASP A 128 12.22 12.58 1.99
C ASP A 128 11.01 13.12 1.20
N ASN A 129 10.18 12.24 0.65
CA ASN A 129 8.91 12.57 -0.03
C ASN A 129 7.69 12.42 0.89
N GLY A 130 7.88 12.28 2.20
CA GLY A 130 6.82 12.25 3.22
C GLY A 130 6.11 10.91 3.40
N TYR A 131 6.54 9.83 2.74
CA TYR A 131 6.02 8.48 2.97
C TYR A 131 6.86 7.79 4.04
N MET A 132 6.44 7.92 5.29
CA MET A 132 7.23 7.47 6.45
C MET A 132 6.86 6.05 6.91
N ASN A 133 5.70 5.54 6.51
CA ASN A 133 5.23 4.19 6.81
C ASN A 133 5.88 3.19 5.87
N THR A 134 7.19 2.98 6.04
CA THR A 134 7.98 2.07 5.21
C THR A 134 8.30 0.78 5.95
N VAL A 135 8.33 -0.35 5.23
CA VAL A 135 8.66 -1.68 5.79
C VAL A 135 9.61 -2.40 4.84
N VAL A 136 10.55 -3.16 5.38
CA VAL A 136 11.47 -4.02 4.60
C VAL A 136 11.01 -5.46 4.68
N TYR A 137 10.68 -6.05 3.55
CA TYR A 137 10.39 -7.47 3.43
C TYR A 137 11.59 -8.23 2.85
N ALA A 138 11.87 -9.40 3.44
CA ALA A 138 12.75 -10.41 2.85
C ALA A 138 12.55 -11.76 3.56
N SER A 139 13.03 -12.85 2.95
CA SER A 139 13.08 -14.14 3.65
C SER A 139 14.13 -14.15 4.77
N ALA A 140 13.89 -15.00 5.77
CA ALA A 140 14.71 -15.09 6.98
C ALA A 140 16.22 -15.28 6.73
N SER A 141 16.62 -15.86 5.58
CA SER A 141 18.02 -16.04 5.19
C SER A 141 18.73 -14.73 4.85
N TRP A 142 18.03 -13.72 4.33
CA TRP A 142 18.60 -12.41 4.01
C TRP A 142 19.07 -11.67 5.27
N PHE A 143 18.42 -11.90 6.40
CA PHE A 143 18.74 -11.28 7.69
C PHE A 143 19.75 -12.08 8.55
N LYS A 144 20.03 -13.36 8.23
CA LYS A 144 20.73 -14.29 9.16
C LYS A 144 22.07 -14.84 8.70
N LYS A 145 22.60 -14.44 7.54
CA LYS A 145 23.81 -15.09 7.02
C LYS A 145 24.94 -15.09 8.07
N GLY A 146 25.53 -16.27 8.28
CA GLY A 146 26.27 -16.71 9.49
C GLY A 146 27.28 -15.76 10.14
N TRP A 147 28.56 -16.10 10.19
CA TRP A 147 29.48 -15.53 11.20
C TRP A 147 29.98 -14.09 10.96
N ALA A 148 29.57 -13.36 9.92
CA ALA A 148 29.96 -11.93 9.78
C ALA A 148 29.22 -11.09 8.70
N THR A 149 28.25 -11.60 7.95
CA THR A 149 27.61 -10.78 6.90
C THR A 149 26.15 -11.17 6.80
N HIS A 150 25.23 -10.28 7.15
CA HIS A 150 23.85 -10.33 6.67
C HIS A 150 23.84 -9.83 5.21
N TYR A 151 22.82 -10.19 4.43
CA TYR A 151 22.56 -9.45 3.20
C TYR A 151 21.88 -8.13 3.54
N ILE A 152 21.04 -8.11 4.58
CA ILE A 152 20.39 -6.91 5.10
C ILE A 152 20.69 -6.77 6.59
N ASN A 153 21.39 -5.70 6.97
CA ASN A 153 21.58 -5.33 8.36
C ASN A 153 20.32 -4.67 8.92
N LYS A 154 19.45 -5.45 9.57
CA LYS A 154 18.23 -4.91 10.18
C LYS A 154 18.49 -3.77 11.18
N ASP A 155 19.62 -3.78 11.88
CA ASP A 155 19.96 -2.79 12.90
C ASP A 155 20.58 -1.51 12.31
N ALA A 156 20.85 -1.49 11.00
CA ALA A 156 21.34 -0.32 10.27
C ALA A 156 20.34 0.17 9.21
N LEU A 157 19.09 -0.32 9.24
CA LEU A 157 18.03 0.18 8.37
C LEU A 157 17.70 1.64 8.70
N PHE A 158 17.49 2.42 7.66
CA PHE A 158 17.12 3.83 7.75
C PHE A 158 15.89 3.99 8.66
N ASN A 159 15.97 4.92 9.62
CA ASN A 159 14.95 5.17 10.63
C ASN A 159 14.48 3.94 11.44
N ASN A 160 15.32 2.90 11.56
CA ASN A 160 14.96 1.62 12.18
C ASN A 160 13.68 1.02 11.55
N ALA A 161 13.60 1.03 10.22
CA ALA A 161 12.44 0.51 9.49
C ALA A 161 12.06 -0.91 9.97
N PRO A 162 10.75 -1.19 10.14
CA PRO A 162 10.27 -2.52 10.49
C PRO A 162 10.68 -3.57 9.49
N ILE A 163 10.83 -4.80 9.98
CA ILE A 163 11.11 -5.97 9.15
C ILE A 163 9.92 -6.92 9.10
N TRP A 164 9.52 -7.24 7.88
CA TRP A 164 8.55 -8.27 7.54
C TRP A 164 9.29 -9.50 7.01
N VAL A 165 9.29 -10.58 7.78
CA VAL A 165 10.17 -11.73 7.53
C VAL A 165 9.38 -12.90 6.99
N ALA A 166 9.79 -13.48 5.86
CA ALA A 166 9.23 -14.75 5.40
C ALA A 166 9.96 -15.96 6.00
N SER A 167 9.21 -16.87 6.60
CA SER A 167 9.71 -18.17 7.05
C SER A 167 8.56 -19.17 7.20
N TYR A 168 8.55 -20.19 6.35
CA TYR A 168 7.45 -21.17 6.27
C TYR A 168 7.78 -22.46 7.01
N GLY A 169 6.75 -23.14 7.53
CA GLY A 169 6.89 -24.41 8.25
C GLY A 169 7.71 -24.32 9.55
N SER A 170 7.96 -23.10 10.03
CA SER A 170 8.77 -22.81 11.21
C SER A 170 7.89 -22.37 12.38
N ALA A 171 8.35 -22.59 13.61
CA ALA A 171 7.60 -22.19 14.81
C ALA A 171 7.61 -20.67 15.07
N ASN A 172 8.47 -19.92 14.38
CA ASN A 172 8.60 -18.47 14.39
C ASN A 172 9.37 -18.03 13.14
N SER A 173 9.49 -16.71 12.91
CA SER A 173 10.27 -16.13 11.79
C SER A 173 11.78 -16.45 11.87
N GLY A 174 12.25 -16.79 13.07
CA GLY A 174 13.62 -17.03 13.46
C GLY A 174 14.55 -15.83 13.37
N VAL A 175 14.06 -14.64 13.03
CA VAL A 175 14.83 -13.38 13.06
C VAL A 175 14.41 -12.59 14.30
N SER A 176 15.36 -12.22 15.16
CA SER A 176 15.06 -11.41 16.33
C SER A 176 14.58 -10.02 15.95
N GLY A 177 13.60 -9.48 16.69
CA GLY A 177 13.03 -8.15 16.42
C GLY A 177 12.16 -8.11 15.17
N THR A 178 11.57 -9.24 14.76
CA THR A 178 10.59 -9.27 13.66
C THR A 178 9.33 -8.48 14.04
N ASN A 179 8.89 -7.59 13.15
CA ASN A 179 7.68 -6.78 13.32
C ASN A 179 6.46 -7.44 12.64
N ALA A 180 6.70 -8.13 11.52
CA ALA A 180 5.68 -8.97 10.89
C ALA A 180 6.29 -10.26 10.33
N TRP A 181 5.49 -11.33 10.30
CA TRP A 181 5.96 -12.65 9.88
C TRP A 181 5.04 -13.26 8.82
N GLN A 182 5.53 -13.40 7.59
CA GLN A 182 4.87 -14.23 6.57
C GLN A 182 5.12 -15.70 6.91
N TYR A 183 4.09 -16.36 7.43
CA TYR A 183 4.19 -17.71 7.98
C TYR A 183 3.80 -18.78 6.97
N THR A 184 3.13 -18.41 5.88
CA THR A 184 2.66 -19.34 4.85
C THR A 184 2.46 -18.64 3.50
N ASN A 185 2.62 -19.42 2.43
CA ASN A 185 2.23 -19.05 1.07
C ASN A 185 0.88 -19.67 0.62
N ASN A 186 0.17 -20.31 1.55
CA ASN A 186 -1.12 -20.95 1.29
C ASN A 186 -2.05 -20.78 2.49
N GLY A 187 -2.24 -19.52 2.89
CA GLY A 187 -3.11 -19.15 3.98
C GLY A 187 -4.52 -19.64 3.73
N HIS A 188 -5.07 -20.39 4.70
CA HIS A 188 -6.46 -20.88 4.69
C HIS A 188 -6.83 -21.69 3.42
N GLY A 189 -5.84 -22.26 2.72
CA GLY A 189 -6.05 -23.02 1.49
C GLY A 189 -6.35 -22.18 0.24
N LEU A 190 -6.05 -20.87 0.28
CA LEU A 190 -6.42 -19.90 -0.77
C LEU A 190 -5.34 -19.68 -1.83
N ASN A 191 -4.16 -20.32 -1.70
CA ASN A 191 -2.96 -20.03 -2.49
C ASN A 191 -2.59 -18.55 -2.47
N VAL A 192 -2.66 -17.96 -1.26
CA VAL A 192 -2.32 -16.58 -0.98
C VAL A 192 -1.41 -16.56 0.24
N ASP A 193 -0.44 -15.67 0.21
CA ASP A 193 0.50 -15.50 1.30
C ASP A 193 -0.17 -14.77 2.46
N PHE A 194 0.06 -15.29 3.67
CA PHE A 194 -0.53 -14.75 4.89
C PHE A 194 0.57 -14.47 5.91
N SER A 195 0.39 -13.32 6.57
CA SER A 195 1.34 -12.77 7.52
C SER A 195 0.69 -12.43 8.83
N TYR A 196 1.40 -12.69 9.92
CA TYR A 196 1.09 -12.12 11.22
C TYR A 196 1.67 -10.71 11.31
N ASP A 197 0.82 -9.71 11.52
CA ASP A 197 1.19 -8.34 11.84
C ASP A 197 1.33 -8.22 13.36
N LEU A 198 2.56 -8.28 13.87
CA LEU A 198 2.83 -8.47 15.30
C LEU A 198 2.73 -7.14 16.07
N ASP A 199 2.98 -6.01 15.40
CA ASP A 199 2.97 -4.69 16.01
C ASP A 199 2.16 -3.63 15.23
N GLY A 200 1.59 -3.99 14.07
CA GLY A 200 0.79 -3.08 13.27
C GLY A 200 1.53 -2.47 12.08
N CYS A 201 2.80 -2.80 11.84
CA CYS A 201 3.59 -2.21 10.76
C CYS A 201 3.04 -2.50 9.36
N LEU A 202 2.35 -3.63 9.15
CA LEU A 202 1.76 -3.97 7.85
C LEU A 202 0.37 -3.35 7.66
N SER A 203 -0.42 -3.27 8.73
CA SER A 203 -1.75 -2.68 8.67
C SER A 203 -1.72 -1.15 8.69
N GLY A 204 -0.76 -0.53 9.35
CA GLY A 204 -0.76 0.92 9.62
C GLY A 204 -1.94 1.38 10.51
N ILE A 205 -2.65 0.43 11.14
CA ILE A 205 -3.85 0.67 11.95
C ILE A 205 -3.52 0.80 13.45
N ALA A 206 -2.41 0.22 13.90
CA ALA A 206 -1.80 0.69 15.14
C ALA A 206 -1.05 1.99 14.81
N ASP A 207 -0.90 2.90 15.77
CA ASP A 207 -0.04 4.08 15.67
C ASP A 207 1.44 3.68 15.47
N TYR A 208 1.77 2.98 14.38
CA TYR A 208 3.12 2.88 13.86
C TYR A 208 3.45 4.23 13.23
N GLN A 209 3.49 5.24 14.08
CA GLN A 209 4.29 6.41 13.86
C GLN A 209 5.72 5.94 14.08
N VAL A 210 6.60 6.09 13.08
CA VAL A 210 8.02 6.31 13.39
C VAL A 210 8.00 7.34 14.52
N LYS A 211 8.57 7.01 15.69
CA LYS A 211 8.54 7.84 16.90
C LYS A 211 9.13 9.23 16.58
N SER A 212 8.27 10.11 16.09
CA SER A 212 8.47 11.53 16.09
C SER A 212 8.15 11.94 17.52
N VAL A 213 9.14 12.52 18.20
CA VAL A 213 8.98 12.95 19.58
C VAL A 213 7.89 14.03 19.59
N ASN A 214 6.84 13.78 20.39
CA ASN A 214 5.69 14.63 20.71
C ASN A 214 4.47 14.49 19.78
N ASP A 215 3.46 13.74 20.22
CA ASP A 215 2.17 14.35 20.57
C ASP A 215 1.26 13.39 21.35
N THR A 216 0.38 13.98 22.16
CA THR A 216 -0.40 13.35 23.24
C THR A 216 -1.75 12.81 22.73
N PRO A 217 -2.29 11.68 23.26
CA PRO A 217 -3.47 11.03 22.69
C PRO A 217 -4.79 11.63 23.18
N THR A 218 -5.78 11.73 22.29
CA THR A 218 -7.20 11.93 22.65
C THR A 218 -7.99 10.69 22.26
N THR A 219 -8.75 10.17 23.22
CA THR A 219 -9.63 9.00 23.15
C THR A 219 -10.99 9.34 22.56
N ASP A 220 -11.62 8.42 21.82
CA ASP A 220 -13.08 8.29 21.84
C ASP A 220 -13.61 6.89 21.50
N GLN A 221 -14.82 6.64 22.03
CA GLN A 221 -15.52 5.37 22.24
C GLN A 221 -16.52 4.98 21.10
N PRO A 222 -17.12 3.77 21.11
CA PRO A 222 -17.61 3.07 19.90
C PRO A 222 -19.09 3.27 19.55
N GLU A 223 -19.43 3.19 18.25
CA GLU A 223 -20.81 3.18 17.73
C GLU A 223 -21.36 1.76 17.46
N THR A 224 -22.67 1.60 17.69
CA THR A 224 -23.49 0.39 17.50
C THR A 224 -24.30 0.40 16.19
N PRO A 225 -24.75 -0.76 15.65
CA PRO A 225 -25.24 -0.90 14.26
C PRO A 225 -26.77 -0.85 14.07
N GLN A 226 -27.24 -0.49 12.86
CA GLN A 226 -28.64 -0.66 12.41
C GLN A 226 -28.75 -0.85 10.86
N PRO A 227 -29.89 -1.33 10.30
CA PRO A 227 -29.95 -2.47 9.36
C PRO A 227 -30.48 -2.13 7.94
N ASP A 228 -30.39 -3.13 7.05
CA ASP A 228 -30.72 -3.15 5.61
C ASP A 228 -32.13 -2.68 5.20
N GLN A 229 -32.24 -2.00 4.04
CA GLN A 229 -33.34 -2.13 3.07
C GLN A 229 -33.11 -1.41 1.69
N PRO A 230 -33.92 -1.65 0.62
CA PRO A 230 -33.54 -2.33 -0.63
C PRO A 230 -33.35 -1.43 -1.87
N ALA A 231 -32.90 -2.07 -2.97
CA ALA A 231 -32.43 -1.46 -4.22
C ALA A 231 -33.49 -0.82 -5.16
N GLN A 232 -33.08 0.24 -5.86
CA GLN A 232 -33.73 0.90 -7.01
C GLN A 232 -32.66 1.69 -7.84
N PRO A 233 -32.97 2.17 -9.07
CA PRO A 233 -32.77 1.56 -10.39
C PRO A 233 -31.48 2.06 -11.11
N GLU A 234 -31.14 1.43 -12.25
CA GLU A 234 -29.93 1.67 -13.07
C GLU A 234 -29.67 3.16 -13.40
N THR A 235 -28.77 3.77 -12.62
CA THR A 235 -28.00 4.96 -13.00
C THR A 235 -26.75 4.51 -13.73
N THR A 236 -26.22 5.30 -14.68
CA THR A 236 -24.89 5.08 -15.25
C THR A 236 -23.89 4.94 -14.10
N GLU A 237 -23.46 3.70 -13.82
CA GLU A 237 -22.63 3.40 -12.67
C GLU A 237 -21.29 4.13 -12.82
N LEU A 238 -20.94 4.91 -11.79
CA LEU A 238 -19.58 5.41 -11.71
C LEU A 238 -18.65 4.22 -11.50
N GLU A 239 -17.58 4.17 -12.27
CA GLU A 239 -16.59 3.08 -12.18
C GLU A 239 -15.49 3.46 -11.20
N SER A 240 -15.03 2.49 -10.39
CA SER A 240 -13.78 2.67 -9.68
C SER A 240 -12.61 2.63 -10.67
N GLY A 241 -11.68 3.58 -10.58
CA GLY A 241 -10.50 3.61 -11.44
C GLY A 241 -9.98 5.01 -11.68
N MET A 242 -9.23 5.21 -12.76
CA MET A 242 -8.57 6.48 -13.01
C MET A 242 -9.54 7.53 -13.56
N TYR A 243 -9.54 8.71 -12.96
CA TYR A 243 -10.23 9.90 -13.45
C TYR A 243 -9.23 11.01 -13.75
N THR A 244 -9.54 11.81 -14.77
CA THR A 244 -8.82 13.04 -15.09
C THR A 244 -9.70 14.24 -14.76
N ILE A 245 -9.16 15.23 -14.06
CA ILE A 245 -9.81 16.53 -13.88
C ILE A 245 -9.81 17.27 -15.22
N VAL A 246 -10.99 17.57 -15.75
CA VAL A 246 -11.16 18.30 -17.03
C VAL A 246 -11.60 19.75 -16.85
N ALA A 247 -12.14 20.10 -15.67
CA ALA A 247 -12.37 21.49 -15.27
C ALA A 247 -11.05 22.18 -14.90
N ASP A 248 -11.05 23.52 -14.83
CA ASP A 248 -9.86 24.29 -14.44
C ASP A 248 -9.37 23.93 -13.03
N TYR A 249 -10.31 23.63 -12.14
CA TYR A 249 -10.06 23.01 -10.86
C TYR A 249 -11.28 22.24 -10.34
N VAL A 250 -11.05 21.37 -9.36
CA VAL A 250 -12.08 20.69 -8.57
C VAL A 250 -11.75 20.80 -7.08
N THR A 251 -12.72 21.23 -6.28
CA THR A 251 -12.62 21.30 -4.82
C THR A 251 -12.55 19.91 -4.21
N VAL A 252 -11.70 19.74 -3.20
CA VAL A 252 -11.66 18.55 -2.35
C VAL A 252 -12.52 18.76 -1.10
N TYR A 253 -13.29 17.74 -0.74
CA TYR A 253 -14.25 17.71 0.35
C TYR A 253 -13.83 16.67 1.39
N THR A 254 -14.20 16.90 2.64
CA THR A 254 -13.96 15.98 3.76
C THR A 254 -15.18 15.10 4.08
N ASP A 255 -16.23 15.19 3.27
CA ASP A 255 -17.43 14.37 3.39
C ASP A 255 -17.97 13.94 2.02
N PRO A 256 -18.59 12.76 1.92
CA PRO A 256 -19.09 12.23 0.65
C PRO A 256 -20.30 13.01 0.11
N LYS A 257 -20.98 13.84 0.92
CA LYS A 257 -22.12 14.67 0.48
C LYS A 257 -21.68 16.02 -0.09
N LEU A 258 -20.37 16.28 -0.13
CA LEU A 258 -19.76 17.49 -0.69
C LEU A 258 -20.22 18.78 0.03
N GLN A 259 -20.30 18.75 1.36
CA GLN A 259 -20.77 19.85 2.20
C GLN A 259 -19.65 20.58 2.95
N ALA A 260 -18.58 19.88 3.30
CA ALA A 260 -17.41 20.36 4.02
C ALA A 260 -16.17 20.27 3.13
N THR A 261 -15.43 21.37 2.99
CA THR A 261 -14.27 21.46 2.10
C THR A 261 -12.98 21.23 2.86
N ALA A 262 -12.01 20.56 2.25
CA ALA A 262 -10.65 20.41 2.76
C ALA A 262 -9.76 21.67 2.55
N ASN A 263 -10.33 22.76 2.01
CA ASN A 263 -9.60 23.94 1.54
C ASN A 263 -8.50 23.64 0.50
N GLU A 264 -8.68 22.55 -0.25
CA GLU A 264 -7.77 22.11 -1.30
C GLU A 264 -8.49 22.06 -2.65
N GLN A 265 -7.73 22.31 -3.72
CA GLN A 265 -8.21 22.23 -5.11
C GLN A 265 -7.24 21.41 -5.96
N LEU A 266 -7.80 20.51 -6.76
CA LEU A 266 -7.07 19.76 -7.78
C LEU A 266 -7.17 20.50 -9.11
N ALA A 267 -6.04 20.74 -9.76
CA ALA A 267 -5.97 21.48 -11.01
C ALA A 267 -6.43 20.64 -12.21
N LYS A 268 -6.75 21.31 -13.31
CA LYS A 268 -6.95 20.68 -14.62
C LYS A 268 -5.82 19.73 -14.99
N SER A 269 -6.17 18.63 -15.63
CA SER A 269 -5.26 17.55 -16.03
C SER A 269 -4.67 16.73 -14.88
N SER A 270 -5.02 17.02 -13.62
CA SER A 270 -4.71 16.10 -12.52
C SER A 270 -5.37 14.75 -12.77
N VAL A 271 -4.62 13.67 -12.51
CA VAL A 271 -5.08 12.30 -12.70
C VAL A 271 -5.02 11.56 -11.36
N LEU A 272 -6.14 10.96 -10.97
CA LEU A 272 -6.35 10.38 -9.65
C LEU A 272 -7.11 9.06 -9.82
N VAL A 273 -6.84 8.08 -8.96
CA VAL A 273 -7.77 6.96 -8.81
C VAL A 273 -8.88 7.40 -7.89
N CYS A 274 -10.09 7.16 -8.34
CA CYS A 274 -11.30 7.47 -7.61
C CYS A 274 -12.13 6.22 -7.37
N VAL A 275 -12.84 6.21 -6.25
CA VAL A 275 -13.86 5.22 -5.93
C VAL A 275 -15.19 5.95 -5.72
N PRO A 276 -16.31 5.53 -6.32
CA PRO A 276 -17.61 6.13 -6.03
C PRO A 276 -17.90 6.06 -4.52
N ALA A 277 -18.20 7.20 -3.90
CA ALA A 277 -18.38 7.25 -2.44
C ALA A 277 -19.77 6.76 -1.99
N ASP A 278 -20.75 6.79 -2.89
CA ASP A 278 -22.07 6.24 -2.66
C ASP A 278 -22.71 5.73 -3.95
N ASN A 279 -23.77 4.93 -3.79
CA ASN A 279 -24.56 4.39 -4.91
C ASN A 279 -25.39 5.47 -5.62
N THR A 280 -25.31 6.75 -5.21
CA THR A 280 -26.05 7.86 -5.84
C THR A 280 -25.24 8.58 -6.91
N GLY A 281 -23.94 8.27 -7.02
CA GLY A 281 -23.10 8.70 -8.12
C GLY A 281 -22.73 10.19 -8.09
N LYS A 282 -22.66 10.81 -6.90
CA LYS A 282 -22.41 12.26 -6.78
C LYS A 282 -20.97 12.62 -6.45
N SER A 283 -20.24 11.72 -5.82
CA SER A 283 -18.90 11.97 -5.33
C SER A 283 -17.97 10.79 -5.55
N LEU A 284 -16.69 11.13 -5.67
CA LEU A 284 -15.58 10.26 -5.93
C LEU A 284 -14.60 10.40 -4.76
N MET A 285 -14.40 9.33 -4.00
CA MET A 285 -13.37 9.24 -2.97
C MET A 285 -12.00 9.15 -3.64
N ILE A 286 -11.09 10.02 -3.23
CA ILE A 286 -9.71 10.13 -3.76
C ILE A 286 -8.64 9.76 -2.73
N GLY A 287 -9.05 9.48 -1.49
CA GLY A 287 -8.21 9.15 -0.33
C GLY A 287 -9.09 8.95 0.90
N ARG A 288 -8.48 8.62 2.06
CA ARG A 288 -9.24 8.43 3.31
C ARG A 288 -9.95 9.74 3.69
N ASP A 289 -11.27 9.68 3.78
CA ASP A 289 -12.15 10.82 4.10
C ASP A 289 -12.02 12.02 3.15
N MET A 290 -11.54 11.82 1.91
CA MET A 290 -11.33 12.88 0.93
C MET A 290 -12.10 12.59 -0.36
N TYR A 291 -12.90 13.56 -0.80
CA TYR A 291 -13.86 13.39 -1.88
C TYR A 291 -13.79 14.54 -2.89
N ILE A 292 -14.16 14.24 -4.13
CA ILE A 292 -14.40 15.22 -5.18
C ILE A 292 -15.76 14.97 -5.83
N THR A 293 -16.23 15.93 -6.61
CA THR A 293 -17.45 15.76 -7.41
C THR A 293 -17.27 14.68 -8.48
N ALA A 294 -18.32 13.90 -8.73
CA ALA A 294 -18.42 12.97 -9.85
C ALA A 294 -19.02 13.61 -11.13
N ASP A 295 -19.25 14.93 -11.13
CA ASP A 295 -19.75 15.67 -12.29
C ASP A 295 -18.88 15.42 -13.52
N GLN A 296 -19.43 14.76 -14.54
CA GLN A 296 -18.73 14.35 -15.76
C GLN A 296 -18.17 15.54 -16.57
N ASN A 297 -18.67 16.75 -16.33
CA ASN A 297 -18.11 17.97 -16.93
C ASN A 297 -16.84 18.45 -16.22
N LYS A 298 -16.55 17.90 -15.03
CA LYS A 298 -15.41 18.27 -14.19
C LYS A 298 -14.39 17.15 -14.07
N VAL A 299 -14.84 15.90 -14.12
CA VAL A 299 -14.00 14.70 -14.02
C VAL A 299 -14.39 13.69 -15.09
N GLN A 300 -13.42 13.07 -15.74
CA GLN A 300 -13.66 12.04 -16.77
C GLN A 300 -12.98 10.74 -16.42
N PHE A 301 -13.73 9.65 -16.43
CA PHE A 301 -13.19 8.31 -16.28
C PHE A 301 -12.31 7.96 -17.48
N LYS A 302 -11.09 7.50 -17.20
CA LYS A 302 -10.17 6.99 -18.20
C LYS A 302 -10.44 5.50 -18.36
N LYS A 303 -11.23 5.16 -19.36
CA LYS A 303 -11.44 3.76 -19.76
C LYS A 303 -10.09 3.17 -20.20
N GLY A 304 -9.65 2.13 -19.49
CA GLY A 304 -8.47 1.33 -19.84
C GLY A 304 -8.71 0.48 -21.06
#